data_AF-A0AAW2LTG1-F1
#
_entry.id   AF-A0AAW2LTG1-F1
#
_cell.length_a   1.000
_cell.length_b   1.000
_cell.length_c   1.000
_cell.angle_alpha   90.00
_cell.angle_beta   90.00
_cell.angle_gamma   90.00
#
_symmetry.space_group_name_H-M   'P 1'
#
loop_
_entity.id
_entity.type
_entity.pdbx_description
1 polymer ?
#
loop_
_entity_poly.entity_id
_entity_poly.type
_entity_poly.pdbx_seq_one_letter_code
_entity_poly.pdbx_strand_id
1 'polypeptide(L)'
;MLVAGLTICRVIDDIATYEVEKERGQIATGIECYMKENRVTKEEAVNKFFEIATNAWKDINEECLRPSSCSRDVLMRILNLERIIDVTYKNNEDGYTQPEKVLKPHIVALFVHPIKI
;
A
#
# COMPACT_ATOMS: atom_id res chain seq x y z
N MET A 1 -1.43 1.10 15.21
CA MET A 1 -0.92 1.97 14.13
C MET A 1 0.01 1.14 13.30
N LEU A 2 1.04 0.53 13.91
CA LEU A 2 1.95 -0.37 13.21
C LEU A 2 1.22 -1.53 12.51
N VAL A 3 0.36 -2.25 13.21
CA VAL A 3 -0.40 -3.38 12.61
C VAL A 3 -1.28 -2.90 11.45
N ALA A 4 -2.03 -1.82 11.65
CA ALA A 4 -2.86 -1.24 10.59
C ALA A 4 -2.02 -0.83 9.36
N GLY A 5 -0.84 -0.24 9.59
CA GLY A 5 0.08 0.08 8.51
C GLY A 5 0.58 -1.14 7.74
N LEU A 6 1.06 -2.17 8.46
CA LEU A 6 1.47 -3.43 7.84
C LEU A 6 0.32 -4.09 7.05
N THR A 7 -0.91 -3.96 7.51
CA THR A 7 -2.10 -4.42 6.78
C THR A 7 -2.28 -3.67 5.47
N ILE A 8 -2.16 -2.33 5.45
CA ILE A 8 -2.22 -1.52 4.22
C ILE A 8 -1.14 -1.99 3.24
N CYS A 9 0.11 -2.06 3.70
CA CYS A 9 1.23 -2.51 2.87
C CYS A 9 0.95 -3.87 2.23
N ARG A 10 0.49 -4.86 3.00
CA ARG A 10 0.18 -6.20 2.49
C ARG A 10 -0.91 -6.18 1.43
N VAL A 11 -2.07 -5.60 1.73
CA VAL A 11 -3.22 -5.72 0.82
C VAL A 11 -3.05 -4.90 -0.46
N ILE A 12 -2.36 -3.75 -0.38
CA ILE A 12 -2.07 -2.93 -1.56
C ILE A 12 -1.04 -3.59 -2.48
N ASP A 13 0.01 -4.19 -1.89
CA ASP A 13 1.00 -4.97 -2.64
C ASP A 13 0.33 -6.16 -3.35
N ASP A 14 -0.44 -6.98 -2.62
CA ASP A 14 -1.12 -8.15 -3.19
C ASP A 14 -2.11 -7.77 -4.31
N ILE A 15 -2.73 -6.58 -4.27
CA ILE A 15 -3.57 -6.07 -5.37
C ILE A 15 -2.71 -5.74 -6.59
N ALA A 16 -1.65 -4.96 -6.39
CA ALA A 16 -0.83 -4.41 -7.47
C ALA A 16 0.00 -5.48 -8.19
N THR A 17 0.46 -6.50 -7.46
CA THR A 17 1.34 -7.53 -8.00
C THR A 17 0.59 -8.77 -8.50
N TYR A 18 -0.71 -8.92 -8.21
CA TYR A 18 -1.50 -10.13 -8.47
C TYR A 18 -1.28 -10.74 -9.86
N GLU A 19 -1.45 -9.96 -10.92
CA GLU A 19 -1.37 -10.50 -12.29
C GLU A 19 0.05 -10.93 -12.64
N VAL A 20 1.05 -10.13 -12.30
CA VAL A 20 2.46 -10.44 -12.56
C VAL A 20 2.90 -11.67 -11.77
N GLU A 21 2.46 -11.79 -10.52
CA GLU A 21 2.73 -12.97 -9.69
C GLU A 21 2.07 -14.23 -10.25
N LYS A 22 0.82 -14.13 -10.68
CA LYS A 22 0.08 -15.24 -11.28
C LYS A 22 0.68 -15.69 -12.60
N GLU A 23 1.09 -14.77 -13.47
CA GLU A 23 1.80 -15.05 -14.72
C GLU A 23 3.12 -15.79 -14.48
N ARG A 24 3.79 -15.51 -13.37
CA ARG A 24 5.01 -16.21 -12.92
C ARG A 24 4.73 -17.59 -12.29
N GLY A 25 3.47 -17.99 -12.19
CA GLY A 25 3.06 -19.28 -11.63
C GLY A 25 2.94 -19.30 -10.10
N GLN A 26 2.83 -18.13 -9.44
CA GLN A 26 2.52 -18.08 -8.02
C GLN A 26 1.10 -18.60 -7.77
N ILE A 27 0.99 -19.70 -7.03
CA ILE A 27 -0.30 -20.36 -6.75
C ILE A 27 -0.99 -19.89 -5.46
N ALA A 28 -0.28 -19.10 -4.65
CA ALA A 28 -0.67 -18.69 -3.30
C ALA A 28 -0.44 -17.18 -3.08
N THR A 29 -1.00 -16.36 -3.98
CA THR A 29 -1.07 -14.89 -3.77
C THR A 29 -2.22 -14.56 -2.81
N GLY A 30 -2.19 -13.41 -2.15
CA GLY A 30 -3.24 -13.03 -1.19
C GLY A 30 -4.64 -13.00 -1.80
N ILE A 31 -4.78 -12.44 -3.00
CA ILE A 31 -6.04 -12.42 -3.76
C ILE A 31 -6.49 -13.86 -4.10
N GLU A 32 -5.58 -14.72 -4.56
CA GLU A 32 -5.91 -16.11 -4.91
C GLU A 32 -6.37 -16.92 -3.69
N CYS A 33 -5.70 -16.74 -2.55
CA CYS A 33 -6.09 -17.33 -1.28
C CYS A 33 -7.50 -16.88 -0.87
N TYR A 34 -7.78 -15.58 -0.91
CA TYR A 34 -9.09 -15.04 -0.55
C TYR A 34 -10.21 -15.55 -1.47
N MET A 35 -9.98 -15.58 -2.79
CA MET A 35 -10.93 -16.12 -3.77
C MET A 35 -11.27 -17.59 -3.50
N LYS A 36 -10.27 -18.42 -3.22
CA LYS A 36 -10.47 -19.86 -2.96
C LYS A 36 -11.23 -20.12 -1.66
N GLU A 37 -10.88 -19.42 -0.59
CA GLU A 37 -11.51 -19.59 0.72
C GLU A 37 -12.97 -19.13 0.70
N ASN A 38 -13.25 -17.98 0.09
CA ASN A 38 -14.57 -17.35 0.13
C ASN A 38 -15.44 -17.70 -1.09
N ARG A 39 -14.89 -18.41 -2.09
CA ARG A 39 -15.55 -18.76 -3.36
C ARG A 39 -16.12 -17.54 -4.11
N VAL A 40 -15.31 -16.48 -4.16
CA VAL A 40 -15.66 -15.21 -4.79
C VAL A 40 -14.85 -14.94 -6.06
N THR A 41 -15.32 -13.99 -6.84
CA THR A 41 -14.60 -13.48 -8.01
C THR A 41 -13.36 -12.66 -7.62
N LYS A 42 -12.46 -12.44 -8.58
CA LYS A 42 -11.30 -11.56 -8.39
C LYS A 42 -11.72 -10.14 -8.02
N GLU A 43 -12.75 -9.61 -8.68
CA GLU A 43 -13.25 -8.26 -8.43
C GLU A 43 -13.75 -8.10 -6.99
N GLU A 44 -14.52 -9.06 -6.49
CA GLU A 44 -14.97 -9.09 -5.09
C GLU A 44 -13.80 -9.17 -4.11
N ALA A 45 -12.76 -9.97 -4.41
CA ALA A 45 -11.56 -10.07 -3.59
C ALA A 45 -10.78 -8.75 -3.54
N VAL A 46 -10.54 -8.11 -4.69
CA VAL A 46 -9.86 -6.81 -4.79
C VAL A 46 -10.64 -5.73 -4.06
N ASN A 47 -11.98 -5.68 -4.23
CA ASN A 47 -12.84 -4.74 -3.50
C ASN A 47 -12.75 -4.96 -1.99
N LYS A 48 -12.70 -6.22 -1.52
CA LYS A 48 -12.49 -6.50 -0.10
C LYS A 48 -11.14 -6.00 0.40
N PHE A 49 -10.08 -6.20 -0.37
CA PHE A 49 -8.73 -5.76 0.02
C PHE A 49 -8.64 -4.23 0.10
N PHE A 50 -9.30 -3.50 -0.81
CA PHE A 50 -9.45 -2.05 -0.70
C PHE A 50 -10.26 -1.61 0.52
N GLU A 51 -11.33 -2.34 0.86
CA GLU A 51 -12.11 -2.09 2.08
C GLU A 51 -11.23 -2.27 3.33
N ILE A 52 -10.42 -3.33 3.39
CA ILE A 52 -9.48 -3.61 4.47
C ILE A 52 -8.45 -2.47 4.59
N ALA A 53 -7.84 -2.03 3.48
CA ALA A 53 -6.92 -0.90 3.47
C ALA A 53 -7.59 0.39 3.97
N THR A 54 -8.81 0.65 3.51
CA THR A 54 -9.59 1.84 3.89
C THR A 54 -9.89 1.87 5.39
N ASN A 55 -10.24 0.72 5.96
CA ASN A 55 -10.49 0.61 7.39
C ASN A 55 -9.18 0.74 8.20
N ALA A 56 -8.09 0.14 7.75
CA ALA A 56 -6.79 0.30 8.37
C ALA A 56 -6.30 1.77 8.37
N TRP A 57 -6.58 2.53 7.30
CA TRP A 57 -6.33 3.98 7.28
C TRP A 57 -7.14 4.75 8.34
N LYS A 58 -8.40 4.36 8.58
CA LYS A 58 -9.21 4.96 9.67
C LYS A 58 -8.60 4.65 11.03
N ASP A 59 -8.13 3.42 11.25
CA ASP A 59 -7.47 3.02 12.50
C ASP A 59 -6.20 3.84 12.75
N ILE A 60 -5.38 4.04 11.72
CA ILE A 60 -4.18 4.91 11.79
C ILE A 60 -4.56 6.34 12.19
N ASN A 61 -5.60 6.90 11.58
CA ASN A 61 -6.05 8.26 11.87
C ASN A 61 -6.55 8.38 13.31
N GLU A 62 -7.32 7.41 13.78
CA GLU A 62 -7.81 7.39 15.16
C GLU A 62 -6.65 7.30 16.17
N GLU A 63 -5.67 6.44 15.92
CA GLU A 63 -4.49 6.33 16.78
C GLU A 63 -3.61 7.57 16.78
N CYS A 64 -3.55 8.30 15.67
CA CYS A 64 -2.88 9.60 15.62
C CYS A 64 -3.56 10.64 16.53
N LEU A 65 -4.86 10.53 16.78
CA LEU A 65 -5.60 11.48 17.63
C LEU A 65 -5.54 11.11 19.12
N ARG A 66 -5.45 9.82 19.44
CA ARG A 66 -5.42 9.34 20.83
C ARG A 66 -4.08 9.68 21.53
N PRO A 67 -4.09 9.82 22.87
CA PRO A 67 -2.85 9.82 23.65
C PRO A 67 -2.08 8.52 23.40
N SER A 68 -0.78 8.63 23.16
CA SER A 68 0.10 7.49 22.90
C SER A 68 1.25 7.47 23.88
N SER A 69 1.72 6.27 24.21
CA SER A 69 2.98 6.06 24.95
C SER A 69 4.22 6.37 24.09
N CYS A 70 4.06 6.41 22.76
CA CYS A 70 5.11 6.77 21.82
C CYS A 70 5.11 8.27 21.53
N SER A 71 6.29 8.83 21.23
CA SER A 71 6.39 10.22 20.80
C SER A 71 5.69 10.44 19.45
N ARG A 72 5.20 11.66 19.23
CA ARG A 72 4.60 12.05 17.94
C ARG A 72 5.54 11.82 16.76
N ASP A 73 6.85 12.01 16.95
CA ASP A 73 7.84 11.77 15.90
C ASP A 73 7.90 10.31 15.46
N VAL A 74 7.78 9.36 16.40
CA VAL A 74 7.75 7.93 16.08
C VAL A 74 6.47 7.60 15.30
N LEU A 75 5.32 8.11 15.74
CA LEU A 75 4.05 7.91 15.04
C LEU A 75 4.10 8.49 13.62
N MET A 76 4.68 9.67 13.44
CA MET A 76 4.84 10.30 12.13
C MET A 76 5.71 9.48 11.17
N ARG A 77 6.72 8.77 11.67
CA ARG A 77 7.52 7.86 10.83
C ARG A 77 6.67 6.70 10.32
N ILE A 78 5.86 6.09 11.18
CA ILE A 78 4.94 5.01 10.79
C ILE A 78 3.94 5.53 9.76
N LEU A 79 3.31 6.68 10.01
CA LEU A 79 2.37 7.30 9.07
C LEU A 79 3.02 7.57 7.70
N ASN A 80 4.25 8.06 7.69
CA ASN A 80 4.96 8.37 6.45
C ASN A 80 5.38 7.11 5.68
N LEU A 81 5.61 5.97 6.35
CA LEU A 81 5.79 4.69 5.66
C LEU A 81 4.53 4.30 4.89
N GLU A 82 3.35 4.46 5.48
CA GLU A 82 2.09 4.13 4.79
C GLU A 82 1.80 5.07 3.62
N ARG A 83 2.17 6.36 3.76
CA ARG A 83 2.11 7.31 2.63
C ARG A 83 3.06 6.92 1.50
N ILE A 84 4.22 6.35 1.81
CA ILE A 84 5.14 5.84 0.79
C ILE A 84 4.49 4.67 0.04
N ILE A 85 3.79 3.76 0.73
CA ILE A 85 3.05 2.68 0.06
C ILE A 85 2.01 3.24 -0.91
N ASP A 86 1.17 4.18 -0.45
CA ASP A 86 0.12 4.80 -1.29
C ASP A 86 0.69 5.49 -2.54
N VAL A 87 1.82 6.19 -2.40
CA VAL A 87 2.50 6.84 -3.52
C VAL A 87 3.16 5.83 -4.46
N THR A 88 3.86 4.83 -3.90
CA THR A 88 4.67 3.87 -4.66
C THR A 88 3.80 2.90 -5.45
N TYR A 89 2.67 2.50 -4.89
CA TYR A 89 1.74 1.54 -5.49
C TYR A 89 0.55 2.20 -6.21
N LYS A 90 0.68 3.51 -6.50
CA LYS A 90 -0.37 4.30 -7.12
C LYS A 90 -0.79 3.69 -8.45
N ASN A 91 -2.10 3.74 -8.72
CA ASN A 91 -2.74 3.15 -9.90
C ASN A 91 -2.60 1.62 -9.99
N ASN A 92 -2.39 0.94 -8.85
CA ASN A 92 -2.18 -0.51 -8.75
C ASN A 92 -0.98 -1.01 -9.56
N GLU A 93 0.10 -0.22 -9.58
CA GLU A 93 1.36 -0.59 -10.21
C GLU A 93 2.45 -0.77 -9.14
N ASP A 94 3.32 -1.78 -9.25
CA ASP A 94 4.53 -1.86 -8.42
C ASP A 94 5.56 -0.82 -8.92
N GLY A 95 5.42 0.41 -8.43
CA GLY A 95 6.31 1.51 -8.76
C GLY A 95 7.71 1.42 -8.14
N TYR A 96 7.96 0.46 -7.24
CA TYR A 96 9.30 0.22 -6.73
C TYR A 96 10.11 -0.63 -7.71
N THR A 97 9.53 -1.75 -8.16
CA THR A 97 10.18 -2.64 -9.14
C THR A 97 10.15 -2.05 -10.55
N GLN A 98 9.09 -1.32 -10.92
CA GLN A 98 8.91 -0.67 -12.22
C GLN A 98 8.76 0.86 -12.04
N PRO A 99 9.85 1.57 -11.77
CA PRO A 99 9.80 2.97 -11.32
C PRO A 99 9.45 3.98 -12.41
N GLU A 100 9.49 3.61 -13.69
CA GLU A 100 9.44 4.53 -14.82
C GLU A 100 8.21 5.44 -14.80
N LYS A 101 7.06 4.89 -14.41
CA LYS A 101 5.76 5.59 -14.41
C LYS A 101 5.45 6.29 -13.10
N VAL A 102 5.88 5.73 -11.96
CA VAL A 102 5.47 6.19 -10.63
C VAL A 102 6.61 6.94 -9.94
N LEU A 103 7.68 6.25 -9.53
CA LEU A 103 8.72 6.86 -8.70
C LEU A 103 9.69 7.75 -9.47
N LYS A 104 9.98 7.46 -10.74
CA LYS A 104 10.92 8.25 -11.56
C LYS A 104 10.52 9.72 -11.66
N PRO A 105 9.26 10.09 -11.98
CA PRO A 105 8.81 11.48 -11.93
C PRO A 105 9.04 12.15 -10.57
N HIS A 106 8.76 11.44 -9.47
CA HIS A 106 8.98 11.96 -8.12
C HIS A 106 10.46 12.18 -7.81
N ILE A 107 11.33 11.22 -8.17
CA ILE A 107 12.78 11.33 -7.97
C ILE A 107 13.33 12.53 -8.73
N VAL A 108 12.95 12.69 -10.00
CA VAL A 108 13.40 13.81 -10.83
C VAL A 108 12.97 15.15 -10.24
N ALA A 109 11.71 15.27 -9.80
CA ALA A 109 11.19 16.51 -9.22
C ALA A 109 11.80 16.86 -7.86
N LEU A 110 12.12 15.86 -7.03
CA LEU A 110 12.62 16.09 -5.66
C LEU A 110 14.14 16.21 -5.58
N PHE A 111 14.87 15.52 -6.46
CA PHE A 111 16.33 15.35 -6.32
C PHE A 111 17.14 15.79 -7.54
N VAL A 112 16.52 16.08 -8.69
CA VAL A 112 17.24 16.45 -9.92
C VAL A 112 16.95 17.89 -10.34
N HIS A 113 15.68 18.27 -10.38
CA HIS A 113 15.29 19.61 -10.85
C HIS A 113 14.99 20.54 -9.67
N PRO A 114 15.71 21.67 -9.55
CA PRO A 114 15.40 22.65 -8.53
C PRO A 114 14.05 23.33 -8.83
N ILE A 115 13.39 23.79 -7.77
CA ILE A 115 12.23 24.67 -7.90
C ILE A 115 12.71 25.99 -8.50
N LYS A 116 12.14 26.38 -9.64
CA LYS A 116 12.40 27.70 -10.24
C LYS A 116 11.84 28.78 -9.31
N ILE A 117 12.69 29.72 -8.93
CA ILE A 117 12.36 30.89 -8.11
C ILE A 117 11.96 32.04 -9.03
#